data_AF-A0A0M4LSW4-F1
#
_entry.id   AF-A0A0M4LSW4-F1
#
_cell.length_a   1.000
_cell.length_b   1.000
_cell.length_c   1.000
_cell.angle_alpha   90.00
_cell.angle_beta   90.00
_cell.angle_gamma   90.00
#
_symmetry.space_group_name_H-M   'P 1'
#
loop_
_entity.id
_entity.type
_entity.pdbx_description
1 polymer ?
#
loop_
_entity_poly.entity_id
_entity_poly.type
_entity_poly.pdbx_seq_one_letter_code
_entity_poly.pdbx_strand_id
1 'polypeptide(L)'
;MYLNAGIAGFGYGVYSAIDQALNVDVLPNKEEAGKDLGILNLATTLGQAVGPTITSVVKTTTGTYTPAFAISIIMTVCAAVFVLRIQKVK
;
A
#
# COMPACT_ATOMS: atom_id res chain seq x y z
N MET A 1 3.13 13.01 -19.19
CA MET A 1 2.18 11.91 -18.91
C MET A 1 2.81 10.54 -19.06
N TYR A 2 3.44 10.19 -20.19
CA TYR A 2 4.04 8.84 -20.39
C TYR A 2 5.18 8.49 -19.43
N LEU A 3 6.04 9.45 -19.06
CA LEU A 3 7.12 9.20 -18.10
C LEU A 3 6.58 8.84 -16.70
N ASN A 4 5.58 9.58 -16.21
CA ASN A 4 4.92 9.28 -14.95
C ASN A 4 4.21 7.92 -15.00
N ALA A 5 3.53 7.61 -16.11
CA ALA A 5 2.87 6.32 -16.30
C ALA A 5 3.88 5.16 -16.34
N GLY A 6 5.05 5.35 -16.94
CA GLY A 6 6.12 4.35 -16.96
C GLY A 6 6.68 4.08 -15.56
N ILE A 7 6.98 5.13 -14.80
CA ILE A 7 7.51 5.00 -13.43
C ILE A 7 6.45 4.40 -12.49
N ALA A 8 5.23 4.92 -12.54
CA ALA A 8 4.13 4.43 -11.71
C ALA A 8 3.78 2.97 -12.06
N GLY A 9 3.72 2.62 -13.34
CA GLY A 9 3.44 1.27 -13.81
C GLY A 9 4.54 0.28 -13.41
N PHE A 10 5.81 0.66 -13.56
CA PHE A 10 6.93 -0.17 -13.14
C PHE A 10 6.95 -0.38 -11.61
N GLY A 11 6.82 0.69 -10.84
CA GLY A 11 6.77 0.61 -9.37
C GLY A 11 5.60 -0.22 -8.87
N TYR A 12 4.41 -0.03 -9.44
CA TYR A 12 3.22 -0.80 -9.10
C TYR A 12 3.36 -2.29 -9.46
N GLY A 13 3.95 -2.59 -10.63
CA GLY A 13 4.20 -3.98 -11.05
C GLY A 13 5.14 -4.72 -10.10
N VAL A 14 6.27 -4.09 -9.72
CA VAL A 14 7.22 -4.66 -8.76
C VAL A 14 6.56 -4.83 -7.39
N TYR A 15 5.85 -3.82 -6.90
CA TYR A 15 5.14 -3.88 -5.62
C TYR A 15 4.11 -5.01 -5.60
N SER A 16 3.26 -5.10 -6.62
CA SER A 16 2.21 -6.12 -6.69
C SER A 16 2.76 -7.55 -6.74
N ALA A 17 3.90 -7.77 -7.39
CA ALA A 17 4.54 -9.08 -7.43
C ALA A 17 5.09 -9.48 -6.05
N ILE A 18 5.70 -8.54 -5.33
CA ILE A 18 6.23 -8.77 -3.97
C ILE A 18 5.09 -8.98 -2.98
N ASP A 19 4.03 -8.17 -3.04
CA ASP A 19 2.87 -8.26 -2.14
C ASP A 19 2.17 -9.62 -2.26
N GLN A 20 1.98 -10.11 -3.49
CA GLN A 20 1.43 -11.45 -3.73
C GLN A 20 2.33 -12.55 -3.17
N ALA A 21 3.64 -12.48 -3.38
CA ALA A 21 4.57 -13.47 -2.84
C ALA A 21 4.58 -13.44 -1.30
N LEU A 22 4.61 -12.24 -0.71
CA LEU A 22 4.62 -12.06 0.74
C LEU A 22 3.35 -12.61 1.39
N ASN A 23 2.17 -12.30 0.85
CA ASN A 23 0.89 -12.81 1.38
C ASN A 23 0.80 -14.34 1.33
N VAL A 24 1.52 -14.99 0.40
CA VAL A 24 1.61 -16.46 0.32
C VAL A 24 2.68 -17.02 1.27
N ASP A 25 3.83 -16.37 1.40
CA ASP A 25 4.93 -16.82 2.26
C ASP A 25 4.65 -16.59 3.76
N VAL A 26 3.88 -15.57 4.12
CA VAL A 26 3.48 -15.30 5.52
C VAL A 26 2.30 -16.13 5.98
N LEU A 27 1.75 -17.02 5.15
CA LEU A 27 0.72 -17.98 5.54
C LEU A 27 1.29 -18.97 6.56
N PRO A 28 0.95 -18.86 7.86
CA PRO A 28 1.61 -19.65 8.90
C PRO A 28 1.09 -21.10 8.93
N ASN A 29 -0.16 -21.33 8.49
CA ASN A 29 -0.81 -22.64 8.55
C ASN A 29 -1.97 -22.75 7.56
N LYS A 30 -2.11 -23.91 6.91
CA LYS A 30 -3.16 -24.17 5.89
C LYS A 30 -4.58 -24.21 6.46
N GLU A 31 -4.74 -24.39 7.78
CA GLU A 31 -6.04 -24.43 8.45
C GLU A 31 -6.63 -23.03 8.74
N GLU A 32 -5.80 -22.00 8.98
CA GLU A 32 -6.27 -20.61 9.22
C GLU A 32 -6.02 -19.66 8.03
N ALA A 33 -5.47 -20.18 6.93
CA ALA A 33 -5.11 -19.43 5.74
C ALA A 33 -6.21 -18.47 5.23
N GLY A 34 -7.48 -18.92 5.25
CA GLY A 34 -8.61 -18.10 4.82
C GLY A 34 -8.88 -16.90 5.74
N LYS A 35 -8.66 -17.05 7.05
CA LYS A 35 -8.83 -15.98 8.04
C LYS A 35 -7.74 -14.92 7.89
N ASP A 36 -6.49 -15.35 7.76
CA ASP A 36 -5.34 -14.44 7.64
C ASP A 36 -5.32 -13.71 6.29
N LEU A 37 -5.61 -14.42 5.20
CA LEU A 37 -5.81 -13.78 3.88
C LEU A 37 -7.02 -12.85 3.87
N GLY A 38 -8.07 -13.17 4.62
CA GLY A 38 -9.22 -12.29 4.82
C GLY A 38 -8.85 -10.99 5.52
N ILE A 39 -8.02 -11.06 6.57
CA ILE A 39 -7.52 -9.88 7.30
C ILE A 39 -6.60 -9.04 6.41
N LEU A 40 -5.69 -9.67 5.66
CA LEU A 40 -4.81 -8.99 4.70
C LEU A 40 -5.62 -8.27 3.62
N ASN A 41 -6.63 -8.92 3.04
CA ASN A 41 -7.52 -8.28 2.05
C ASN A 41 -8.35 -7.15 2.65
N LEU A 42 -8.82 -7.30 3.90
CA LEU A 42 -9.53 -6.23 4.61
C LEU A 42 -8.61 -5.01 4.78
N ALA A 43 -7.36 -5.20 5.23
CA ALA A 43 -6.40 -4.13 5.38
C ALA A 43 -6.14 -3.40 4.05
N THR A 44 -5.93 -4.15 2.96
CA THR A 44 -5.76 -3.58 1.61
C THR A 44 -6.99 -2.79 1.17
N THR A 45 -8.18 -3.35 1.35
CA THR A 45 -9.44 -2.70 0.96
C THR A 45 -9.69 -1.43 1.76
N LEU A 46 -9.45 -1.47 3.07
CA LEU A 46 -9.56 -0.31 3.95
C LEU A 46 -8.58 0.79 3.52
N GLY A 47 -7.33 0.45 3.19
CA GLY A 47 -6.34 1.39 2.67
C GLY A 47 -6.83 2.09 1.40
N GLN A 48 -7.36 1.33 0.44
CA GLN A 48 -7.92 1.87 -0.81
C GLN A 48 -9.15 2.75 -0.58
N ALA A 49 -9.99 2.45 0.41
CA ALA A 49 -11.16 3.26 0.75
C ALA A 49 -10.80 4.58 1.46
N VAL A 50 -9.80 4.52 2.35
CA VAL A 50 -9.37 5.68 3.15
C VAL A 50 -8.56 6.68 2.33
N GLY A 51 -7.78 6.23 1.34
CA GLY A 51 -6.91 7.08 0.51
C GLY A 51 -7.64 8.26 -0.18
N PRO A 52 -8.72 8.02 -0.95
CA PRO A 52 -9.53 9.08 -1.56
C PRO A 52 -10.17 10.00 -0.52
N THR A 53 -10.59 9.47 0.62
CA THR A 53 -11.22 10.23 1.70
C THR A 53 -10.25 11.27 2.26
N ILE A 54 -9.02 10.85 2.60
CA ILE A 54 -7.96 11.76 3.07
C ILE A 54 -7.64 12.81 1.99
N THR A 55 -7.49 12.38 0.73
CA THR A 55 -7.19 13.28 -0.38
C THR A 55 -8.29 14.34 -0.58
N SER A 56 -9.55 13.93 -0.46
CA SER A 56 -10.72 14.81 -0.60
C SER A 56 -10.78 15.85 0.52
N VAL A 57 -10.56 15.43 1.77
CA VAL A 57 -10.51 16.35 2.93
C VAL A 57 -9.39 17.37 2.77
N VAL A 58 -8.17 16.91 2.46
CA VAL A 58 -7.00 17.78 2.29
C VAL A 58 -7.21 18.80 1.18
N LYS A 59 -7.78 18.38 0.04
CA LYS A 59 -8.13 19.27 -1.06
C LYS A 59 -9.19 20.30 -0.64
N THR A 60 -10.23 19.86 0.06
CA THR A 60 -11.35 20.73 0.47
C THR A 60 -10.89 21.81 1.45
N THR A 61 -9.97 21.48 2.37
CA THR A 61 -9.45 22.44 3.35
C THR A 61 -8.38 23.38 2.78
N THR A 62 -7.51 22.89 1.89
CA THR A 62 -6.34 23.67 1.40
C THR A 62 -6.57 24.31 0.02
N GLY A 63 -7.60 23.87 -0.72
CA GLY A 63 -7.88 24.31 -2.09
C GLY A 63 -6.91 23.76 -3.15
N THR A 64 -5.85 23.05 -2.77
CA THR A 64 -4.82 22.50 -3.67
C THR A 64 -4.50 21.03 -3.36
N TYR A 65 -3.97 20.31 -4.36
CA TYR A 65 -3.53 18.92 -4.25
C TYR A 65 -2.08 18.78 -3.75
N THR A 66 -1.29 19.86 -3.74
CA THR A 66 0.12 19.83 -3.29
C THR A 66 0.32 19.16 -1.92
N PRO A 67 -0.44 19.49 -0.86
CA PRO A 67 -0.28 18.83 0.43
C PRO A 67 -0.73 17.36 0.40
N ALA A 68 -1.69 16.98 -0.46
CA ALA A 68 -2.08 15.58 -0.61
C ALA A 68 -0.91 14.74 -1.16
N PHE A 69 -0.20 15.26 -2.16
CA PHE A 69 1.01 14.60 -2.68
C PHE A 69 2.13 14.51 -1.64
N ALA A 70 2.34 15.56 -0.84
CA ALA A 70 3.33 15.53 0.24
C ALA A 70 2.99 14.45 1.29
N ILE A 71 1.73 14.35 1.69
CA ILE A 71 1.24 13.31 2.61
C ILE A 71 1.44 11.92 2.00
N SER A 72 1.12 11.73 0.72
CA SER A 72 1.34 10.46 0.02
C SER A 72 2.81 10.06 0.03
N ILE A 73 3.73 11.00 -0.25
CA ILE A 73 5.18 10.73 -0.22
C ILE A 73 5.62 10.27 1.17
N ILE A 74 5.23 10.99 2.22
CA ILE A 74 5.57 10.63 3.61
C ILE A 74 5.02 9.24 3.93
N MET A 75 3.77 8.96 3.57
CA MET A 75 3.13 7.67 3.82
C MET A 75 3.84 6.53 3.06
N THR A 76 4.25 6.75 1.81
CA THR A 76 5.03 5.79 1.03
C THR A 76 6.39 5.50 1.65
N VAL A 77 7.09 6.53 2.16
CA VAL A 77 8.37 6.34 2.87
C VAL A 77 8.16 5.54 4.16
N CYS A 78 7.13 5.87 4.94
CA CYS A 78 6.77 5.09 6.13
C CYS A 78 6.49 3.62 5.77
N ALA A 79 5.67 3.37 4.74
CA ALA A 79 5.38 2.02 4.26
C ALA A 79 6.66 1.27 3.85
N ALA A 80 7.57 1.92 3.12
CA ALA A 80 8.85 1.34 2.76
C ALA A 80 9.69 0.97 3.99
N VAL A 81 9.74 1.83 5.02
CA VAL A 81 10.43 1.53 6.28
C VAL A 81 9.80 0.34 7.00
N PHE A 82 8.47 0.24 7.05
CA PHE A 82 7.78 -0.91 7.64
C PHE A 82 8.07 -2.20 6.88
N VAL A 83 8.04 -2.18 5.54
CA VAL A 83 8.37 -3.34 4.70
C VAL A 83 9.82 -3.77 4.90
N LEU A 84 10.78 -2.84 4.98
CA LEU A 84 12.17 -3.15 5.30
C LEU A 84 12.35 -3.76 6.70
N ARG A 85 11.42 -3.47 7.62
CA ARG A 85 11.37 -4.05 8.97
C ARG A 85 10.62 -5.37 9.05
N ILE A 86 10.05 -5.86 7.95
CA ILE A 86 9.65 -7.27 7.81
C ILE A 86 10.96 -8.07 7.70
N GLN A 87 11.66 -8.18 8.82
CA GLN A 87 12.82 -9.03 8.95
C GLN A 87 12.31 -10.46 8.97
N LYS A 88 12.74 -11.24 7.97
CA LYS A 88 12.68 -12.70 7.87
C LYS A 88 12.42 -13.35 9.24
N VAL A 89 11.14 -13.63 9.53
CA VAL A 89 10.84 -14.74 10.42
C VAL A 89 11.10 -15.96 9.55
N LYS A 90 12.19 -16.67 9.88
CA LYS A 90 12.46 -18.00 9.35
C LYS A 90 11.32 -18.94 9.70
#